data_AF-A0A847AMJ8-F1
#
_entry.id   AF-A0A847AMJ8-F1
#
_cell.length_a   1.000
_cell.length_b   1.000
_cell.length_c   1.000
_cell.angle_alpha   90.00
_cell.angle_beta   90.00
_cell.angle_gamma   90.00
#
_symmetry.space_group_name_H-M   'P 1'
#
loop_
_entity.id
_entity.type
_entity.pdbx_description
1 polymer ?
#
loop_
_entity_poly.entity_id
_entity_poly.type
_entity_poly.pdbx_seq_one_letter_code
_entity_poly.pdbx_strand_id
1 'polypeptide(L)' 'MDQKGFTSLYQEGKSIKEQLDCFIGRNAEYLIINDTTLYQKEEFSEYLKKKIGSYKNIEIFKLQE' A
#
# COMPACT_ATOMS: atom_id res chain seq x y z
N MET A 1 18.50 3.68 -12.68
CA MET A 1 18.03 2.41 -12.07
C MET A 1 16.61 2.66 -11.60
N ASP A 2 15.62 2.25 -12.39
CA ASP A 2 14.19 2.38 -12.08
C ASP A 2 13.74 1.25 -11.15
N GLN A 3 14.17 1.31 -9.89
CA GLN A 3 13.63 0.42 -8.88
C GLN A 3 12.26 0.97 -8.47
N LYS A 4 11.20 0.54 -9.17
CA LYS A 4 9.81 0.76 -8.74
C LYS A 4 9.63 0.07 -7.39
N GLY A 5 9.78 0.86 -6.32
CA GLY A 5 10.07 0.40 -4.97
C GLY A 5 9.01 -0.54 -4.43
N PHE A 6 9.42 -1.76 -4.09
CA PHE A 6 8.67 -2.64 -3.22
C PHE A 6 8.78 -2.07 -1.80
N THR A 7 7.68 -1.56 -1.25
CA THR A 7 7.64 -1.06 0.12
C THR A 7 6.69 -1.89 0.96
N SER A 8 7.29 -2.71 1.82
CA SER A 8 6.64 -3.43 2.90
C SER A 8 6.06 -2.44 3.92
N LEU A 9 4.76 -2.57 4.24
CA LEU A 9 4.02 -1.81 5.27
C LEU A 9 4.44 -2.16 6.73
N TYR A 10 5.71 -2.46 6.95
CA TYR A 10 6.24 -2.96 8.22
C TYR A 10 7.29 -2.01 8.82
N GLN A 11 7.10 -0.68 8.71
CA GLN A 11 7.87 0.24 9.56
C GLN A 11 7.29 0.22 10.98
N GLU A 12 8.03 -0.39 11.91
CA GLU A 12 7.68 -0.40 13.34
C GLU A 12 7.41 1.03 13.84
N GLY A 13 6.27 1.20 14.53
CA GLY A 13 5.91 2.43 15.24
C GLY A 13 5.17 3.51 14.43
N LYS A 14 4.88 3.30 13.14
CA LYS A 14 4.10 4.26 12.33
C LYS A 14 2.71 3.75 11.98
N SER A 15 1.73 4.66 11.99
CA SER A 15 0.38 4.33 11.51
C SER A 15 0.40 4.03 10.01
N ILE A 16 -0.54 3.21 9.56
CA ILE A 16 -0.65 2.81 8.15
C ILE A 16 -0.80 4.05 7.27
N LYS A 17 -1.57 5.04 7.72
CA LYS A 17 -1.72 6.32 7.03
C LYS A 17 -0.38 7.06 6.84
N GLU A 18 0.47 7.12 7.86
CA GLU A 18 1.78 7.78 7.75
C GLU A 18 2.72 7.05 6.80
N GLN A 19 2.66 5.72 6.78
CA GLN A 19 3.43 4.92 5.82
C GLN A 19 2.96 5.17 4.38
N LEU A 20 1.64 5.19 4.16
CA LEU A 20 1.05 5.47 2.85
C LEU A 20 1.36 6.90 2.38
N ASP A 21 1.25 7.89 3.25
CA ASP A 21 1.61 9.28 2.97
C ASP A 21 3.10 9.39 2.61
N CYS A 22 3.97 8.67 3.33
CA CYS A 22 5.38 8.58 3.00
C CYS A 22 5.64 7.94 1.62
N PHE A 23 4.88 6.91 1.24
CA PHE A 23 5.01 6.29 -0.08
C PHE A 23 4.51 7.22 -1.20
N ILE A 24 3.39 7.90 -0.98
CA ILE A 24 2.85 8.91 -1.92
C ILE A 24 3.85 10.06 -2.08
N GLY A 25 4.42 10.57 -0.98
CA GLY A 25 5.47 11.60 -1.00
C GLY A 25 6.76 11.17 -1.70
N ARG A 26 7.01 9.85 -1.81
CA ARG A 26 8.11 9.26 -2.59
C ARG A 26 7.73 8.94 -4.04
N ASN A 27 6.58 9.41 -4.50
CA ASN A 27 6.07 9.16 -5.86
C ASN A 27 5.82 7.65 -6.14
N ALA A 28 5.41 6.90 -5.12
CA ALA A 28 4.99 5.51 -5.31
C ALA A 28 3.63 5.46 -6.02
N GLU A 29 3.61 4.81 -7.19
CA GLU A 29 2.39 4.65 -8.01
C GLU A 29 1.49 3.53 -7.46
N TYR A 30 2.10 2.48 -6.93
CA TYR A 30 1.42 1.24 -6.55
C TYR A 30 1.80 0.80 -5.14
N LEU A 31 0.81 0.27 -4.43
CA LEU A 31 0.97 -0.42 -3.17
C LEU A 31 0.72 -1.91 -3.40
N ILE A 32 1.66 -2.73 -2.95
CA ILE A 32 1.59 -4.18 -3.03
C ILE A 32 1.55 -4.70 -1.61
N ILE A 33 0.50 -5.41 -1.25
CA ILE A 33 0.37 -6.02 0.07
C ILE A 33 0.19 -7.51 -0.07
N ASN A 34 0.73 -8.25 0.88
CA ASN A 34 0.52 -9.70 1.00
C ASN A 34 -0.24 -10.08 2.28
N ASP A 35 -0.66 -9.07 3.05
CA ASP A 35 -1.25 -9.22 4.37
C ASP A 35 -2.66 -8.64 4.35
N THR A 36 -3.65 -9.51 4.46
CA THR A 36 -5.07 -9.16 4.42
C THR A 36 -5.60 -8.66 5.76
N THR A 37 -4.80 -8.73 6.84
CA THR A 37 -5.20 -8.19 8.16
C THR A 37 -5.30 -6.66 8.14
N LEU A 38 -4.59 -6.02 7.20
CA LEU A 38 -4.66 -4.59 6.94
C LEU A 38 -6.07 -4.12 6.53
N TYR A 39 -6.94 -5.01 6.04
CA TYR A 39 -8.30 -4.65 5.62
C TYR A 39 -9.23 -4.32 6.78
N GLN A 40 -8.86 -4.77 7.97
CA GLN A 40 -9.63 -4.51 9.18
C GLN A 40 -9.35 -3.11 9.75
N LYS A 41 -8.42 -2.36 9.16
CA LYS A 41 -8.03 -1.02 9.58
C LYS A 41 -8.85 0.00 8.81
N GLU A 42 -9.59 0.86 9.53
CA GLU A 42 -10.41 1.92 8.92
C GLU A 42 -9.58 2.83 8.00
N GLU A 43 -8.33 3.12 8.38
CA GLU A 43 -7.38 3.91 7.60
C GLU A 43 -7.07 3.31 6.21
N PHE A 44 -7.24 1.99 6.05
CA PHE A 44 -7.00 1.29 4.79
C PHE A 44 -8.26 1.19 3.92
N SER A 45 -9.44 1.45 4.48
CA SER A 45 -10.73 1.23 3.80
C SER A 45 -10.88 2.03 2.50
N GLU A 46 -10.30 3.23 2.44
CA GLU A 46 -10.34 4.08 1.25
C GLU A 46 -9.47 3.52 0.11
N TYR A 47 -8.35 2.89 0.46
CA TYR A 47 -7.42 2.30 -0.49
C TYR A 47 -7.96 1.00 -1.09
N LEU A 48 -8.84 0.29 -0.39
CA LEU A 48 -9.52 -0.90 -0.92
C LEU A 48 -10.25 -0.63 -2.24
N LYS A 49 -10.81 0.57 -2.41
CA LYS A 49 -11.49 0.99 -3.64
C LYS A 49 -10.53 1.19 -4.82
N LYS A 50 -9.25 1.40 -4.54
CA LYS A 50 -8.19 1.59 -5.54
C LYS A 50 -7.49 0.29 -5.94
N LYS A 51 -8.07 -0.88 -5.62
CA LYS A 51 -7.54 -2.18 -6.03
C LYS A 51 -7.54 -2.29 -7.56
N ILE A 52 -6.39 -2.60 -8.14
CA ILE A 52 -6.23 -2.78 -9.59
C ILE A 52 -5.93 -4.23 -9.98
N GLY A 53 -5.56 -5.07 -9.01
CA GLY A 53 -5.29 -6.47 -9.29
C GLY A 53 -4.98 -7.27 -8.04
N SER A 54 -4.97 -8.58 -8.21
CA SER A 54 -4.53 -9.53 -7.21
C SER A 54 -3.88 -10.73 -7.89
N TYR A 55 -2.80 -11.24 -7.31
CA TYR A 55 -2.12 -12.44 -7.78
C TYR A 55 -1.73 -13.31 -6.58
N LYS A 56 -2.33 -14.51 -6.49
CA LYS A 56 -2.19 -15.39 -5.32
C LYS A 56 -2.54 -14.66 -4.03
N ASN A 57 -1.62 -14.60 -3.06
CA ASN A 57 -1.78 -13.90 -1.79
C ASN A 57 -1.25 -12.46 -1.83
N ILE A 58 -1.17 -11.86 -3.02
CA ILE A 58 -0.69 -10.49 -3.21
C ILE A 58 -1.82 -9.66 -3.81
N GLU A 59 -2.08 -8.49 -3.23
CA GLU A 59 -3.06 -7.53 -3.70
C GLU A 59 -2.37 -6.21 -4.06
N ILE A 60 -2.79 -5.62 -5.18
CA ILE A 60 -2.17 -4.43 -5.78
C ILE A 60 -3.19 -3.31 -5.79
N PHE A 61 -2.82 -2.18 -5.21
CA PHE A 61 -3.61 -0.97 -5.10
C PHE A 61 -2.90 0.19 -5.77
N LYS A 62 -3.66 1.05 -6.45
CA LYS A 62 -3.13 2.30 -6.99
C LYS A 62 -3.11 3.35 -5.88
N LEU A 63 -1.98 4.03 -5.69
CA LEU A 63 -1.87 5.10 -4.68
C LEU A 63 -2.21 6.48 -5.27
N GLN A 64 -1.79 6.72 -6.52
CA GLN A 64 -2.01 7.95 -7.27
C GLN A 64 -3.09 7.78 -8.36
N GLU A 65 -3.72 8.86 -8.81
CA GLU A 65 -4.69 8.86 -9.92
C GLU A 65 -4.03 8.75 -11.29
#